data_AF-A0A7X7V266-F1
#
_entry.id   AF-A0A7X7V266-F1
#
_cell.length_a   1.000
_cell.length_b   1.000
_cell.length_c   1.000
_cell.angle_alpha   90.00
_cell.angle_beta   90.00
_cell.angle_gamma   90.00
#
_symmetry.space_group_name_H-M   'P 1'
#
loop_
_entity.id
_entity.type
_entity.pdbx_description
1 polymer ?
#
loop_
_entity_poly.entity_id
_entity_poly.type
_entity_poly.pdbx_seq_one_letter_code
_entity_poly.pdbx_strand_id
1 'polypeptide(L)'
;MRKKVFRDILAVEEHTMAEKKLFYPFNYFYDTVYTIAFYGSNAPMIVKGNLVLRAYFKDEAKTVPDIEHTSEYLRDEIFYETNKAIREQMEDPYNGKRELAEFTFPELGSEYRIVYNEAEIPSERYDDLLSVLVSRDPYARGVAILLKRGSDGGIEWMSEREAREIQTILKNSH
;
A
#
# COMPACT_ATOMS: atom_id res chain seq x y z
N MET A 1 48.91 -16.75 39.69
CA MET A 1 48.63 -15.93 38.48
C MET A 1 49.31 -16.59 37.30
N ARG A 2 48.73 -16.92 36.13
CA ARG A 2 47.43 -16.61 35.50
C ARG A 2 47.04 -17.80 34.59
N LYS A 3 45.73 -17.94 34.37
CA LYS A 3 45.02 -18.95 33.57
C LYS A 3 45.46 -18.96 32.09
N LYS A 4 45.40 -20.15 31.47
CA LYS A 4 45.19 -20.35 30.02
C LYS A 4 43.99 -19.53 29.53
N VAL A 5 44.10 -18.88 28.36
CA VAL A 5 42.95 -18.34 27.61
C VAL A 5 43.15 -18.54 26.10
N PHE A 6 42.50 -19.58 25.55
CA PHE A 6 41.64 -19.62 24.35
C PHE A 6 41.93 -18.72 23.12
N ARG A 7 43.18 -18.32 22.83
CA ARG A 7 43.50 -17.48 21.65
C ARG A 7 44.09 -18.19 20.44
N ASP A 8 44.39 -19.49 20.53
CA ASP A 8 45.18 -20.19 19.51
C ASP A 8 44.40 -21.24 18.69
N ILE A 9 43.06 -21.19 18.67
CA ILE A 9 42.22 -22.18 17.93
C ILE A 9 41.38 -21.56 16.79
N LEU A 10 41.41 -20.25 16.58
CA LEU A 10 40.61 -19.60 15.51
C LEU A 10 41.46 -18.64 14.67
N ALA A 11 42.49 -19.19 14.03
CA ALA A 11 43.03 -18.66 12.78
C ALA A 11 42.71 -19.68 11.70
N VAL A 12 42.36 -19.22 10.49
CA VAL A 12 41.54 -19.87 9.45
C VAL A 12 40.06 -19.57 9.74
N GLU A 13 39.41 -18.56 9.16
CA GLU A 13 39.29 -18.26 7.73
C GLU A 13 39.00 -16.76 7.48
N GLU A 14 39.38 -16.36 6.27
CA GLU A 14 39.24 -15.06 5.61
C GLU A 14 38.08 -14.16 6.06
N HIS A 15 38.42 -13.05 6.71
CA HIS A 15 37.58 -11.85 6.65
C HIS A 15 37.73 -11.20 5.27
N THR A 16 37.08 -11.78 4.26
CA THR A 16 36.46 -10.94 3.25
C THR A 16 35.21 -10.38 3.89
N MET A 17 35.28 -9.11 4.32
CA MET A 17 34.09 -8.28 4.53
C MET A 17 33.43 -8.16 3.15
N ALA A 18 32.68 -9.19 2.74
CA ALA A 18 31.74 -9.06 1.66
C ALA A 18 30.83 -7.92 2.10
N GLU A 19 30.91 -6.79 1.38
CA GLU A 19 29.88 -5.77 1.40
C GLU A 19 28.55 -6.51 1.42
N LYS A 20 27.82 -6.45 2.54
CA LYS A 20 26.44 -6.92 2.57
C LYS A 20 25.74 -6.12 1.49
N LYS A 21 25.57 -6.71 0.30
CA LYS A 21 24.72 -6.17 -0.74
C LYS A 21 23.37 -5.98 -0.08
N LEU A 22 23.02 -4.73 0.23
CA LEU A 22 21.70 -4.27 0.65
C LEU A 22 20.70 -4.37 -0.52
N PHE A 23 20.86 -5.37 -1.39
CA PHE A 23 19.97 -5.57 -2.50
C PHE A 23 18.88 -6.54 -2.05
N TYR A 24 17.74 -5.99 -1.66
CA TYR A 24 16.55 -6.79 -1.47
C TYR A 24 16.12 -7.32 -2.85
N PRO A 25 16.08 -8.64 -3.10
CA PRO A 25 15.79 -9.16 -4.43
C PRO A 25 14.31 -8.92 -4.80
N PHE A 26 14.09 -8.32 -5.97
CA PHE A 26 12.73 -8.04 -6.48
C PHE A 26 12.62 -8.28 -7.99
N ASN A 27 11.39 -8.44 -8.49
CA ASN A 27 11.04 -8.40 -9.91
C ASN A 27 10.06 -7.25 -10.17
N TYR A 28 10.17 -6.66 -11.36
CA TYR A 28 9.17 -5.72 -11.85
C TYR A 28 8.05 -6.46 -12.56
N PHE A 29 6.84 -5.94 -12.44
CA PHE A 29 5.72 -6.31 -13.27
C PHE A 29 4.91 -5.08 -13.67
N TYR A 30 4.20 -5.19 -14.78
CA TYR A 30 3.42 -4.11 -15.39
C TYR A 30 1.99 -4.57 -15.42
N ASP A 31 1.11 -3.85 -14.74
CA ASP A 31 -0.30 -4.23 -14.68
C ASP A 31 -1.21 -3.01 -14.73
N THR A 32 -2.43 -3.23 -15.21
CA THR A 32 -3.51 -2.27 -15.15
C THR A 32 -4.29 -2.48 -13.85
N VAL A 33 -4.14 -1.53 -12.93
CA VAL A 33 -4.81 -1.57 -11.63
C VAL A 33 -6.08 -0.73 -11.69
N TYR A 34 -7.20 -1.32 -11.24
CA TYR A 34 -8.46 -0.64 -10.99
C TYR A 34 -8.65 -0.49 -9.49
N THR A 35 -8.82 0.76 -9.05
CA THR A 35 -8.97 1.11 -7.63
C THR A 35 -10.28 1.86 -7.45
N ILE A 36 -11.06 1.49 -6.43
CA ILE A 36 -12.18 2.33 -5.98
C ILE A 36 -11.63 3.36 -5.02
N ALA A 37 -11.90 4.63 -5.29
CA ALA A 37 -11.45 5.74 -4.47
C ALA A 37 -12.61 6.63 -4.04
N PHE A 38 -12.39 7.32 -2.93
CA PHE A 38 -13.24 8.36 -2.36
C PHE A 38 -12.39 9.62 -2.22
N TYR A 39 -12.99 10.78 -2.48
CA TYR A 39 -12.35 12.06 -2.22
C TYR A 39 -13.34 12.95 -1.49
N GLY A 40 -13.09 13.20 -0.20
CA GLY A 40 -14.06 13.81 0.69
C GLY A 40 -15.41 13.10 0.69
N SER A 41 -16.48 13.89 0.58
CA SER A 41 -17.86 13.40 0.56
C SER A 41 -18.34 12.96 -0.84
N ASN A 42 -17.47 12.92 -1.84
CA ASN A 42 -17.85 12.56 -3.20
C ASN A 42 -18.28 11.09 -3.32
N ALA A 43 -19.13 10.81 -4.31
CA ALA A 43 -19.47 9.44 -4.67
C ALA A 43 -18.22 8.63 -5.04
N PRO A 44 -18.20 7.31 -4.76
CA PRO A 44 -17.06 6.45 -5.08
C PRO A 44 -16.76 6.49 -6.58
N MET A 45 -15.49 6.61 -6.93
CA MET A 45 -15.00 6.66 -8.30
C MET A 45 -14.06 5.49 -8.59
N ILE A 46 -14.02 5.08 -9.85
CA ILE A 46 -13.04 4.09 -10.32
C ILE A 46 -11.86 4.87 -10.89
N VAL A 47 -10.68 4.64 -10.34
CA VAL A 47 -9.41 5.13 -10.88
C VAL A 47 -8.71 3.96 -11.56
N LYS A 48 -8.23 4.20 -12.77
CA LYS A 48 -7.52 3.22 -13.59
C LYS A 48 -6.12 3.73 -13.89
N GLY A 49 -5.11 2.92 -13.64
CA GLY A 49 -3.72 3.26 -13.92
C GLY A 49 -2.92 2.06 -14.40
N ASN A 50 -1.97 2.29 -15.30
CA ASN A 50 -0.94 1.30 -15.64
C ASN A 50 0.25 1.53 -14.71
N LEU A 51 0.52 0.58 -13.83
CA LEU A 51 1.53 0.72 -12.78
C LEU A 51 2.74 -0.17 -13.06
N VAL A 52 3.92 0.33 -12.68
CA VAL A 52 5.16 -0.45 -12.64
C VAL A 52 5.38 -0.87 -11.19
N LEU A 53 5.10 -2.13 -10.89
CA LEU A 53 5.04 -2.66 -9.53
C LEU A 53 6.23 -3.57 -9.26
N ARG A 54 6.53 -3.78 -7.97
CA ARG A 54 7.62 -4.63 -7.50
C ARG A 54 7.07 -5.76 -6.64
N ALA A 55 7.52 -6.97 -6.94
CA ALA A 55 7.36 -8.14 -6.09
C ALA A 55 8.71 -8.47 -5.44
N TYR A 56 8.72 -8.60 -4.13
CA TYR A 56 9.91 -8.81 -3.32
C TYR A 56 10.03 -10.27 -2.90
N PHE A 57 11.25 -10.74 -2.69
CA PHE A 57 11.56 -12.13 -2.37
C PHE A 57 12.52 -12.24 -1.19
N LYS A 58 12.38 -13.30 -0.40
CA LYS A 58 13.23 -13.57 0.77
C LYS A 58 14.59 -14.16 0.39
N ASP A 59 14.74 -14.64 -0.84
CA ASP A 59 15.92 -15.33 -1.36
C ASP A 59 16.44 -14.70 -2.65
N GLU A 60 17.76 -14.78 -2.88
CA GLU A 60 18.41 -14.24 -4.09
C GLU A 60 17.92 -14.91 -5.39
N ALA A 61 17.51 -16.19 -5.30
CA ALA A 61 16.98 -16.94 -6.44
C ALA A 61 15.54 -16.53 -6.80
N LYS A 62 14.89 -15.68 -6.00
CA LYS A 62 13.52 -15.16 -6.19
C LYS A 62 12.47 -16.26 -6.29
N THR A 63 12.58 -17.26 -5.42
CA THR A 63 11.67 -18.41 -5.38
C THR A 63 10.68 -18.36 -4.22
N VAL A 64 10.99 -17.59 -3.18
CA VAL A 64 10.18 -17.43 -1.97
C VAL A 64 9.69 -15.98 -1.89
N PRO A 65 8.43 -15.71 -2.23
CA PRO A 65 7.87 -14.36 -2.15
C PRO A 65 7.89 -13.81 -0.71
N ASP A 66 8.22 -12.52 -0.57
CA ASP A 66 7.96 -11.75 0.64
C ASP A 66 6.64 -11.00 0.49
N ILE A 67 5.56 -11.66 0.89
CA ILE A 67 4.19 -11.14 0.77
C ILE A 67 3.98 -9.88 1.62
N GLU A 68 4.58 -9.82 2.81
CA GLU A 68 4.43 -8.69 3.72
C GLU A 68 5.08 -7.44 3.11
N HIS A 69 6.36 -7.53 2.75
CA HIS A 69 7.09 -6.40 2.17
C HIS A 69 6.53 -5.98 0.81
N THR A 70 6.11 -6.94 -0.01
CA THR A 70 5.42 -6.66 -1.28
C THR A 70 4.11 -5.92 -1.04
N SER A 71 3.31 -6.34 -0.07
CA SER A 71 2.03 -5.69 0.23
C SER A 71 2.21 -4.27 0.76
N GLU A 72 3.20 -4.03 1.62
CA GLU A 72 3.49 -2.68 2.11
C GLU A 72 3.83 -1.72 0.95
N TYR A 73 4.70 -2.17 0.03
CA TYR A 73 5.06 -1.42 -1.16
C TYR A 73 3.84 -1.18 -2.06
N LEU A 74 3.08 -2.23 -2.38
CA LEU A 74 1.93 -2.13 -3.26
C LEU A 74 0.85 -1.20 -2.70
N ARG A 75 0.60 -1.24 -1.39
CA ARG A 75 -0.33 -0.32 -0.73
C ARG A 75 0.09 1.12 -0.91
N ASP A 76 1.37 1.44 -0.66
CA ASP A 76 1.88 2.80 -0.78
C ASP A 76 1.86 3.30 -2.22
N GLU A 77 2.30 2.47 -3.16
CA GLU A 77 2.36 2.82 -4.58
C GLU A 77 0.97 3.04 -5.19
N ILE A 78 0.03 2.12 -4.93
CA ILE A 78 -1.35 2.24 -5.43
C ILE A 78 -2.03 3.47 -4.83
N PHE A 79 -1.83 3.73 -3.53
CA PHE A 79 -2.37 4.92 -2.88
C PHE A 79 -1.79 6.20 -3.48
N TYR A 80 -0.47 6.28 -3.62
CA TYR A 80 0.21 7.45 -4.15
C TYR A 80 -0.26 7.79 -5.56
N GLU A 81 -0.24 6.81 -6.48
CA GLU A 81 -0.63 7.03 -7.87
C GLU A 81 -2.13 7.32 -8.00
N THR A 82 -2.98 6.69 -7.18
CA THR A 82 -4.42 6.99 -7.15
C THR A 82 -4.70 8.40 -6.64
N ASN A 83 -4.07 8.81 -5.52
CA ASN A 83 -4.26 10.13 -4.95
C ASN A 83 -3.78 11.21 -5.92
N LYS A 84 -2.57 11.04 -6.48
CA LYS A 84 -2.03 11.92 -7.52
C LYS A 84 -3.00 12.07 -8.71
N ALA A 85 -3.53 10.98 -9.25
CA ALA A 85 -4.44 11.03 -10.38
C ALA A 85 -5.75 11.81 -10.09
N ILE A 86 -6.28 11.70 -8.86
CA ILE A 86 -7.46 12.45 -8.43
C ILE A 86 -7.12 13.93 -8.25
N ARG A 87 -6.02 14.21 -7.54
CA ARG A 87 -5.61 15.55 -7.15
C ARG A 87 -5.12 16.41 -8.30
N GLU A 88 -4.45 15.82 -9.29
CA GLU A 88 -4.08 16.49 -10.54
C GLU A 88 -5.31 17.02 -11.30
N GLN A 89 -6.43 16.29 -11.27
CA GLN A 89 -7.69 16.75 -11.89
C GLN A 89 -8.33 17.92 -11.14
N MET A 90 -7.96 18.12 -9.87
CA MET A 90 -8.47 19.17 -9.00
C MET A 90 -7.51 20.36 -8.85
N GLU A 91 -6.39 20.35 -9.59
CA GLU A 91 -5.31 21.35 -9.47
C GLU A 91 -4.79 21.49 -8.02
N ASP A 92 -4.78 20.39 -7.27
CA ASP A 92 -4.34 20.32 -5.88
C ASP A 92 -3.05 19.48 -5.79
N PRO A 93 -1.89 20.03 -5.40
CA PRO A 93 -0.66 19.25 -5.32
C PRO A 93 -0.68 18.23 -4.17
N TYR A 94 -0.11 17.04 -4.41
CA TYR A 94 0.06 16.01 -3.38
C TYR A 94 1.54 15.85 -2.98
N ASN A 95 1.97 16.60 -1.97
CA ASN A 95 3.34 16.58 -1.43
C ASN A 95 3.41 16.22 0.06
N GLY A 96 2.30 15.70 0.62
CA GLY A 96 2.17 15.41 2.03
C GLY A 96 2.99 14.20 2.48
N LYS A 97 3.24 14.12 3.80
CA LYS A 97 3.72 12.90 4.44
C LYS A 97 2.66 11.81 4.27
N ARG A 98 3.08 10.58 4.00
CA ARG A 98 2.19 9.41 3.90
C ARG A 98 2.30 8.56 5.15
N GLU A 99 1.23 8.54 5.93
CA GLU A 99 1.02 7.61 7.04
C GLU A 99 -0.29 6.87 6.76
N LEU A 100 -0.18 5.73 6.08
CA LEU A 100 -1.36 4.99 5.62
C LEU A 100 -1.92 4.12 6.72
N ALA A 101 -3.17 4.38 7.09
CA ALA A 101 -3.95 3.47 7.92
C ALA A 101 -4.86 2.59 7.08
N GLU A 102 -5.15 1.42 7.61
CA GLU A 102 -5.91 0.38 6.95
C GLU A 102 -6.97 -0.16 7.90
N PHE A 103 -8.23 -0.13 7.48
CA PHE A 103 -9.34 -0.72 8.22
C PHE A 103 -10.06 -1.77 7.37
N THR A 104 -10.53 -2.84 7.99
CA THR A 104 -11.48 -3.77 7.35
C THR A 104 -12.71 -3.02 6.86
N PHE A 105 -13.27 -3.40 5.72
CA PHE A 105 -14.51 -2.82 5.16
C PHE A 105 -15.59 -3.91 5.03
N PRO A 106 -16.18 -4.36 6.17
CA PRO A 106 -17.04 -5.54 6.21
C PRO A 106 -18.29 -5.45 5.33
N GLU A 107 -18.71 -4.24 4.97
CA GLU A 107 -19.87 -3.97 4.12
C GLU A 107 -19.70 -4.59 2.71
N LEU A 108 -18.47 -4.83 2.27
CA LEU A 108 -18.16 -5.48 0.98
C LEU A 108 -17.62 -6.91 1.13
N GLY A 109 -17.15 -7.28 2.32
CA GLY A 109 -16.50 -8.57 2.60
C GLY A 109 -15.33 -8.44 3.58
N SER A 110 -14.92 -9.55 4.18
CA SER A 110 -13.83 -9.57 5.17
C SER A 110 -12.44 -9.41 4.54
N GLU A 111 -12.34 -9.54 3.22
CA GLU A 111 -11.15 -9.35 2.40
C GLU A 111 -10.92 -7.87 2.03
N TYR A 112 -11.97 -7.03 2.03
CA TYR A 112 -11.84 -5.65 1.60
C TYR A 112 -11.30 -4.76 2.72
N ARG A 113 -10.44 -3.83 2.33
CA ARG A 113 -9.77 -2.88 3.19
C ARG A 113 -9.97 -1.48 2.65
N ILE A 114 -10.31 -0.54 3.52
CA ILE A 114 -10.24 0.88 3.21
C ILE A 114 -8.93 1.44 3.74
N VAL A 115 -8.20 2.15 2.88
CA VAL A 115 -6.89 2.73 3.16
C VAL A 115 -6.95 4.23 2.92
N TYR A 116 -6.43 5.01 3.85
CA TYR A 116 -6.37 6.48 3.77
C TYR A 116 -5.09 6.98 4.44
N ASN A 117 -4.76 8.24 4.19
CA ASN A 117 -3.61 8.90 4.81
C ASN A 117 -4.04 9.60 6.11
N GLU A 118 -3.57 9.14 7.26
CA GLU A 118 -3.86 9.76 8.57
C GLU A 118 -3.12 11.08 8.76
N ALA A 119 -1.97 11.23 8.10
CA ALA A 119 -1.19 12.46 8.11
C ALA A 119 -1.65 13.48 7.05
N GLU A 120 -2.82 13.27 6.45
CA GLU A 120 -3.34 14.15 5.40
C GLU A 120 -3.55 15.57 5.95
N ILE A 121 -3.02 16.55 5.21
CA ILE A 121 -3.28 17.96 5.50
C ILE A 121 -4.42 18.38 4.58
N PRO A 122 -5.57 18.80 5.13
CA PRO A 122 -6.73 19.16 4.33
C PRO A 122 -6.41 20.27 3.33
N SER A 123 -6.96 20.14 2.13
CA SER A 123 -6.92 21.21 1.15
C SER A 123 -7.76 22.39 1.65
N GLU A 124 -7.21 23.61 1.66
CA GLU A 124 -7.97 24.80 2.07
C GLU A 124 -9.17 25.10 1.15
N ARG A 125 -9.21 24.48 -0.04
CA ARG A 125 -10.21 24.74 -1.08
C ARG A 125 -11.46 23.87 -0.98
N TYR A 126 -11.37 22.69 -0.38
CA TYR A 126 -12.43 21.69 -0.41
C TYR A 126 -12.71 21.16 0.99
N ASP A 127 -13.99 20.96 1.34
CA ASP A 127 -14.35 20.10 2.47
C ASP A 127 -14.10 18.65 2.04
N ASP A 128 -12.95 18.12 2.43
CA ASP A 128 -12.48 16.81 2.05
C ASP A 128 -12.71 15.77 3.17
N LEU A 129 -13.69 15.99 4.05
CA LEU A 129 -14.12 14.99 5.05
C LEU A 129 -14.54 13.69 4.35
N LEU A 130 -13.85 12.59 4.70
CA LEU A 130 -14.14 11.26 4.19
C LEU A 130 -15.36 10.68 4.92
N SER A 131 -16.55 10.93 4.36
CA SER A 131 -17.84 10.48 4.93
C SER A 131 -17.88 8.96 5.16
N VAL A 132 -17.24 8.19 4.27
CA VAL A 132 -17.12 6.72 4.36
C VAL A 132 -16.34 6.24 5.59
N LEU A 133 -15.53 7.11 6.21
CA LEU A 133 -14.73 6.81 7.39
C LEU A 133 -15.28 7.42 8.69
N VAL A 134 -16.36 8.21 8.65
CA VAL A 134 -16.82 9.02 9.80
C VAL A 134 -17.05 8.22 11.09
N SER A 135 -17.45 6.96 10.98
CA SER A 135 -17.69 6.07 12.12
C SER A 135 -16.41 5.48 12.73
N ARG A 136 -15.29 5.52 11.99
CA ARG A 136 -13.98 4.97 12.37
C ARG A 136 -13.00 6.09 12.73
N ASP A 137 -12.97 7.13 11.91
CA ASP A 137 -12.24 8.37 12.14
C ASP A 137 -13.07 9.57 11.61
N PRO A 138 -13.68 10.38 12.50
CA PRO A 138 -14.44 11.57 12.11
C PRO A 138 -13.57 12.71 11.55
N TYR A 139 -12.25 12.61 11.71
CA TYR A 139 -11.28 13.58 11.22
C TYR A 139 -10.54 13.10 9.96
N ALA A 140 -10.90 11.94 9.39
CA ALA A 140 -10.34 11.46 8.14
C ALA A 140 -10.63 12.44 6.99
N ARG A 141 -9.61 12.80 6.22
CA ARG A 141 -9.66 13.82 5.16
C ARG A 141 -8.96 13.35 3.89
N GLY A 142 -9.26 13.99 2.77
CA GLY A 142 -8.59 13.77 1.49
C GLY A 142 -9.08 12.53 0.76
N VAL A 143 -8.16 11.61 0.46
CA VAL A 143 -8.42 10.42 -0.36
C VAL A 143 -8.43 9.15 0.48
N ALA A 144 -9.44 8.31 0.26
CA ALA A 144 -9.42 6.91 0.66
C ALA A 144 -9.51 6.01 -0.57
N ILE A 145 -8.90 4.83 -0.51
CA ILE A 145 -8.98 3.80 -1.53
C ILE A 145 -9.48 2.49 -0.94
N LEU A 146 -10.12 1.66 -1.75
CA LEU A 146 -10.37 0.26 -1.42
C LEU A 146 -9.31 -0.63 -2.04
N LEU A 147 -8.77 -1.51 -1.19
CA LEU A 147 -7.88 -2.60 -1.56
C LEU A 147 -8.52 -3.93 -1.16
N LYS A 148 -8.04 -5.02 -1.75
CA LYS A 148 -8.47 -6.37 -1.43
C LYS A 148 -7.30 -7.18 -0.91
N ARG A 149 -7.52 -7.93 0.17
CA ARG A 149 -6.55 -8.86 0.73
C ARG A 149 -6.80 -10.26 0.19
N GLY A 150 -5.77 -10.86 -0.40
CA GLY A 150 -5.78 -12.24 -0.83
C GLY A 150 -5.76 -13.22 0.35
N SER A 151 -5.97 -14.50 0.04
CA SER A 151 -5.98 -15.58 1.05
C SER A 151 -4.63 -15.77 1.77
N ASP A 152 -3.53 -15.33 1.15
CA ASP A 152 -2.18 -15.33 1.69
C ASP A 152 -1.84 -14.06 2.48
N GLY A 153 -2.80 -13.12 2.61
CA GLY A 153 -2.61 -11.81 3.21
C GLY A 153 -2.02 -10.76 2.27
N GLY A 154 -1.71 -11.12 1.03
CA GLY A 154 -1.22 -10.22 -0.01
C GLY A 154 -2.25 -9.20 -0.47
N ILE A 155 -1.82 -8.19 -1.22
CA ILE A 155 -2.76 -7.28 -1.91
C ILE A 155 -3.10 -7.87 -3.28
N GLU A 156 -4.39 -8.00 -3.54
CA GLU A 156 -4.96 -8.31 -4.85
C GLU A 156 -5.58 -7.02 -5.44
N TRP A 157 -5.35 -6.79 -6.73
CA TRP A 157 -6.01 -5.70 -7.46
C TRP A 157 -7.35 -6.17 -8.02
N MET A 158 -8.31 -5.26 -8.08
CA MET A 158 -9.64 -5.56 -8.61
C MET A 158 -9.62 -5.64 -10.13
N SER A 159 -10.42 -6.53 -10.69
CA SER A 159 -10.76 -6.44 -12.11
C SER A 159 -11.66 -5.23 -12.38
N GLU A 160 -11.73 -4.76 -13.64
CA GLU A 160 -12.67 -3.68 -13.99
C GLU A 160 -14.12 -4.03 -13.64
N ARG A 161 -14.50 -5.29 -13.89
CA ARG A 161 -15.85 -5.78 -13.60
C ARG A 161 -16.15 -5.72 -12.11
N GLU A 162 -15.25 -6.25 -11.29
CA GLU A 162 -15.34 -6.22 -9.82
C GLU A 162 -15.40 -4.79 -9.29
N ALA A 163 -14.53 -3.90 -9.76
CA ALA A 163 -14.56 -2.49 -9.39
C ALA A 163 -15.92 -1.84 -9.72
N ARG A 164 -16.48 -2.11 -10.90
CA ARG A 164 -17.82 -1.59 -11.28
C ARG A 164 -18.95 -2.15 -10.42
N GLU A 165 -18.89 -3.43 -10.09
CA GLU A 165 -19.85 -4.08 -9.19
C GLU A 165 -19.80 -3.43 -7.80
N ILE A 166 -18.61 -3.27 -7.22
CA ILE A 166 -18.40 -2.61 -5.92
C ILE A 166 -18.85 -1.15 -5.95
N GLN A 167 -18.48 -0.39 -6.99
CA GLN A 167 -18.90 1.00 -7.12
C GLN A 167 -20.43 1.13 -7.11
N THR A 168 -21.13 0.20 -7.76
CA THR A 168 -22.59 0.18 -7.81
C THR A 168 -23.19 -0.11 -6.44
N ILE A 169 -22.64 -1.09 -5.71
CA ILE A 169 -23.06 -1.41 -4.34
C ILE A 169 -22.91 -0.17 -3.44
N LEU A 170 -21.75 0.48 -3.49
CA LEU A 170 -21.45 1.64 -2.65
C LEU A 170 -22.32 2.87 -2.98
N LYS A 171 -22.62 3.11 -4.27
CA LYS A 171 -23.53 4.20 -4.68
C LYS A 171 -24.97 4.00 -4.21
N ASN A 172 -25.41 2.76 -4.04
CA ASN A 172 -26.77 2.43 -3.63
C ASN A 172 -26.92 2.26 -2.10
N SER A 173 -25.82 2.34 -1.36
CA SER A 173 -25.79 2.15 0.10
C SER A 173 -25.95 3.48 0.88
N HIS A 174 -26.15 4.60 0.17
CA HIS A 174 -26.26 5.96 0.72
C HIS A 174 -27.51 6.67 0.19
#